data_AF-A0AB72VAW7-F1
#
_entry.id   AF-A0AB72VAW7-F1
#
_cell.length_a   1.000
_cell.length_b   1.000
_cell.length_c   1.000
_cell.angle_alpha   90.00
_cell.angle_beta   90.00
_cell.angle_gamma   90.00
#
_symmetry.space_group_name_H-M   'P 1'
#
loop_
_entity.id
_entity.type
_entity.pdbx_description
1 polymer ?
#
loop_
_entity_poly.entity_id
_entity_poly.type
_entity_poly.pdbx_seq_one_letter_code
_entity_poly.pdbx_strand_id
1 'polypeptide(L)'
;MDYGTLEKMKTSALSYPESLHGKSEDLLNSNFEVAKGWQITDRKLVLGYGEECFQNAVQQLFSWKAHQYAGITVTQTNTTVELKFWGIRSYCRILKSHQGLRRAVLIYGTLEKHVERGEEAFEIRMADNGQVTAHIVAFSKPAKWWAKLANPTVRWVQLRITDKYLEGLKS
;
A
#
# COMPACT_ATOMS: atom_id res chain seq x y z
N MET A 1 22.90 -2.85 2.96
CA MET A 1 21.99 -3.20 4.08
C MET A 1 22.71 -4.28 4.87
N ASP A 2 22.84 -4.16 6.19
CA ASP A 2 23.46 -5.25 6.96
C ASP A 2 22.43 -6.36 7.18
N TYR A 3 22.91 -7.60 7.19
CA TYR A 3 22.11 -8.82 7.31
C TYR A 3 21.28 -8.88 8.60
N GLY A 4 21.80 -8.33 9.70
CA GLY A 4 21.17 -8.34 11.02
C GLY A 4 19.91 -7.48 11.11
N THR A 5 19.79 -6.42 10.29
CA THR A 5 18.55 -5.62 10.23
C THR A 5 17.41 -6.40 9.54
N LEU A 6 17.70 -7.17 8.49
CA LEU A 6 16.70 -8.00 7.80
C LEU A 6 16.19 -9.13 8.69
N GLU A 7 17.09 -9.83 9.39
CA GLU A 7 16.71 -10.91 10.32
C GLU A 7 15.77 -10.41 11.43
N LYS A 8 16.01 -9.22 11.98
CA LYS A 8 15.11 -8.61 12.98
C LYS A 8 13.73 -8.26 12.41
N MET A 9 13.64 -7.85 11.15
CA MET A 9 12.35 -7.48 10.53
C MET A 9 11.50 -8.69 10.16
N LYS A 10 12.12 -9.85 9.88
CA LYS A 10 11.37 -11.10 9.60
C LYS A 10 10.39 -11.46 10.71
N THR A 11 10.77 -11.25 11.98
CA THR A 11 9.96 -11.58 13.17
C THR A 11 9.25 -10.39 13.80
N SER A 12 9.47 -9.16 13.29
CA SER A 12 8.87 -7.94 13.87
C SER A 12 7.34 -7.97 13.77
N ALA A 13 6.64 -7.56 14.82
CA ALA A 13 5.19 -7.47 14.81
C ALA A 13 4.69 -6.35 13.87
N LEU A 14 3.44 -6.45 13.42
CA LEU A 14 2.76 -5.34 12.78
C LEU A 14 2.60 -4.20 13.79
N SER A 15 2.73 -2.96 13.31
CA SER A 15 2.72 -1.79 14.19
C SER A 15 1.34 -1.44 14.73
N TYR A 16 0.28 -2.15 14.35
CA TYR A 16 -1.12 -1.88 14.66
C TYR A 16 -1.84 -3.13 15.19
N PRO A 17 -2.98 -2.96 15.92
CA PRO A 17 -3.66 -4.06 16.60
C PRO A 17 -4.05 -5.22 15.67
N GLU A 18 -3.93 -6.44 16.17
CA GLU A 18 -4.31 -7.67 15.45
C GLU A 18 -5.75 -7.68 14.96
N SER A 19 -6.66 -7.06 15.72
CA SER A 19 -8.07 -6.90 15.35
C SER A 19 -8.29 -6.11 14.04
N LEU A 20 -7.25 -5.43 13.53
CA LEU A 20 -7.29 -4.66 12.30
C LEU A 20 -6.50 -5.31 11.15
N HIS A 21 -5.87 -6.46 11.35
CA HIS A 21 -5.13 -7.14 10.29
C HIS A 21 -6.10 -7.59 9.18
N GLY A 22 -5.77 -7.27 7.93
CA GLY A 22 -6.59 -7.54 6.74
C GLY A 22 -7.77 -6.59 6.53
N LYS A 23 -8.00 -5.61 7.41
CA LYS A 23 -9.17 -4.73 7.31
C LYS A 23 -9.16 -3.76 6.13
N SER A 24 -8.02 -3.57 5.47
CA SER A 24 -7.98 -2.84 4.20
C SER A 24 -8.67 -3.61 3.06
N GLU A 25 -8.76 -4.95 3.13
CA GLU A 25 -9.56 -5.70 2.17
C GLU A 25 -11.07 -5.46 2.36
N ASP A 26 -11.52 -5.31 3.61
CA ASP A 26 -12.91 -4.97 3.89
C ASP A 26 -13.24 -3.54 3.38
N LEU A 27 -12.26 -2.61 3.45
CA LEU A 27 -12.38 -1.27 2.88
C LEU A 27 -12.53 -1.27 1.35
N LEU A 28 -11.82 -2.15 0.63
CA LEU A 28 -12.01 -2.30 -0.83
C LEU A 28 -13.48 -2.62 -1.18
N ASN A 29 -14.13 -3.41 -0.32
CA ASN A 29 -15.52 -3.82 -0.49
C ASN A 29 -16.53 -2.86 0.15
N SER A 30 -16.08 -1.72 0.71
CA SER A 30 -16.92 -0.77 1.46
C SER A 30 -17.66 -1.38 2.65
N ASN A 31 -17.14 -2.47 3.21
CA ASN A 31 -17.77 -3.26 4.27
C ASN A 31 -17.20 -2.97 5.67
N PHE A 32 -16.51 -1.83 5.85
CA PHE A 32 -15.81 -1.52 7.08
C PHE A 32 -15.92 -0.05 7.46
N GLU A 33 -16.58 0.22 8.59
CA GLU A 33 -16.44 1.48 9.31
C GLU A 33 -15.23 1.38 10.25
N VAL A 34 -14.22 2.20 10.00
CA VAL A 34 -12.98 2.13 10.77
C VAL A 34 -13.18 2.78 12.14
N ALA A 35 -12.66 2.12 13.17
CA ALA A 35 -12.66 2.60 14.54
C ALA A 35 -12.16 4.06 14.67
N LYS A 36 -12.69 4.81 15.64
CA LYS A 36 -12.36 6.23 15.84
C LYS A 36 -10.84 6.50 15.85
N GLY A 37 -10.47 7.55 15.12
CA GLY A 37 -9.12 8.13 15.11
C GLY A 37 -8.13 7.50 14.12
N TRP A 38 -8.57 6.59 13.25
CA TRP A 38 -7.80 6.16 12.07
C TRP A 38 -8.15 7.05 10.88
N GLN A 39 -7.15 7.41 10.08
CA GLN A 39 -7.34 8.16 8.84
C GLN A 39 -7.52 7.20 7.68
N ILE A 40 -8.45 7.51 6.77
CA ILE A 40 -8.73 6.70 5.59
C ILE A 40 -8.26 7.40 4.33
N THR A 41 -7.58 6.63 3.49
CA THR A 41 -7.35 6.95 2.10
C THR A 41 -8.20 6.00 1.26
N ASP A 42 -8.93 6.56 0.30
CA ASP A 42 -9.69 5.81 -0.70
C ASP A 42 -9.54 6.57 -2.01
N ARG A 43 -8.87 5.94 -2.98
CA ARG A 43 -8.56 6.53 -4.28
C ARG A 43 -8.74 5.50 -5.39
N LYS A 44 -9.40 5.91 -6.47
CA LYS A 44 -9.66 5.09 -7.65
C LYS A 44 -9.18 5.80 -8.90
N LEU A 45 -8.69 5.02 -9.87
CA LEU A 45 -8.34 5.50 -11.20
C LEU A 45 -8.72 4.47 -12.25
N VAL A 46 -9.43 4.91 -13.30
CA VAL A 46 -9.63 4.09 -14.50
C VAL A 46 -8.32 4.10 -15.29
N LEU A 47 -7.74 2.91 -15.47
CA LEU A 47 -6.45 2.73 -16.16
C LEU A 47 -6.63 2.61 -17.68
N GLY A 48 -7.73 1.98 -18.10
CA GLY A 48 -8.01 1.68 -19.50
C GLY A 48 -9.01 0.54 -19.64
N TYR A 49 -8.90 -0.24 -20.72
CA TYR A 49 -9.80 -1.33 -21.05
C TYR A 49 -9.05 -2.58 -21.55
N GLY A 50 -9.62 -3.75 -21.29
CA GLY A 50 -9.18 -5.03 -21.83
C GLY A 50 -8.08 -5.74 -21.03
N GLU A 51 -7.85 -6.99 -21.41
CA GLU A 51 -6.93 -7.91 -20.73
C GLU A 51 -5.49 -7.39 -20.72
N GLU A 52 -5.02 -6.79 -21.82
CA GLU A 52 -3.67 -6.24 -21.92
C GLU A 52 -3.45 -5.12 -20.88
N CYS A 53 -4.41 -4.20 -20.74
CA CYS A 53 -4.37 -3.15 -19.74
C CYS A 53 -4.35 -3.74 -18.31
N PHE A 54 -5.17 -4.77 -18.07
CA PHE A 54 -5.20 -5.47 -16.79
C PHE A 54 -3.85 -6.12 -16.46
N GLN A 55 -3.29 -6.92 -17.37
CA GLN A 55 -2.03 -7.62 -17.17
C GLN A 55 -0.86 -6.66 -17.00
N ASN A 56 -0.82 -5.56 -17.77
CA ASN A 56 0.19 -4.52 -17.60
C ASN A 56 0.11 -3.90 -16.21
N ALA A 57 -1.08 -3.46 -15.77
CA ALA A 57 -1.27 -2.90 -14.44
C ALA A 57 -0.86 -3.87 -13.33
N VAL A 58 -1.21 -5.17 -13.47
CA VAL A 58 -0.79 -6.22 -12.53
C VAL A 58 0.73 -6.33 -12.49
N GLN A 59 1.39 -6.34 -13.65
CA GLN A 59 2.85 -6.33 -13.70
C GLN A 59 3.43 -5.10 -13.01
N GLN A 60 2.88 -3.89 -13.25
CA GLN A 60 3.35 -2.65 -12.62
C GLN A 60 3.21 -2.69 -11.09
N LEU A 61 2.14 -3.29 -10.57
CA LEU A 61 1.93 -3.44 -9.14
C LEU A 61 2.93 -4.42 -8.51
N PHE A 62 2.98 -5.66 -9.02
CA PHE A 62 3.74 -6.75 -8.38
C PHE A 62 5.25 -6.70 -8.66
N SER A 63 5.69 -5.92 -9.64
CA SER A 63 7.11 -5.61 -9.85
C SER A 63 7.58 -4.37 -9.08
N TRP A 64 6.71 -3.77 -8.26
CA TRP A 64 6.96 -2.53 -7.51
C TRP A 64 7.21 -1.28 -8.37
N LYS A 65 7.02 -1.36 -9.69
CA LYS A 65 7.20 -0.23 -10.61
C LYS A 65 6.26 0.94 -10.31
N ALA A 66 5.04 0.68 -9.86
CA ALA A 66 4.14 1.76 -9.41
C ALA A 66 4.71 2.53 -8.21
N HIS A 67 5.40 1.85 -7.28
CA HIS A 67 6.07 2.51 -6.16
C HIS A 67 7.32 3.26 -6.62
N GLN A 68 8.10 2.67 -7.53
CA GLN A 68 9.28 3.29 -8.13
C GLN A 68 8.92 4.56 -8.92
N TYR A 69 7.78 4.56 -9.61
CA TYR A 69 7.22 5.74 -10.29
C TYR A 69 6.99 6.90 -9.32
N ALA A 70 6.57 6.62 -8.08
CA ALA A 70 6.44 7.62 -7.02
C ALA A 70 7.78 8.05 -6.39
N GLY A 71 8.92 7.60 -6.92
CA GLY A 71 10.26 7.90 -6.41
C GLY A 71 10.68 7.04 -5.21
N ILE A 72 9.99 5.91 -4.98
CA ILE A 72 10.28 5.02 -3.85
C ILE A 72 11.16 3.87 -4.30
N THR A 73 12.30 3.71 -3.63
CA THR A 73 13.10 2.50 -3.81
C THR A 73 12.48 1.38 -2.98
N VAL A 74 12.20 0.26 -3.62
CA VAL A 74 11.62 -0.92 -2.96
C VAL A 74 12.61 -2.07 -2.95
N THR A 75 12.74 -2.74 -1.81
CA THR A 75 13.49 -3.99 -1.68
C THR A 75 12.63 -5.00 -0.94
N GLN A 76 12.27 -6.08 -1.62
CA GLN A 76 11.49 -7.17 -1.04
C GLN A 76 12.40 -8.34 -0.65
N THR A 77 12.19 -8.90 0.53
CA THR A 77 12.82 -10.15 0.98
C THR A 77 11.75 -11.00 1.66
N ASN A 78 11.37 -12.11 1.02
CA ASN A 78 10.19 -12.91 1.39
C ASN A 78 8.93 -12.02 1.43
N THR A 79 8.30 -11.92 2.60
CA THR A 79 7.13 -11.07 2.84
C THR A 79 7.50 -9.69 3.37
N THR A 80 8.77 -9.42 3.69
CA THR A 80 9.21 -8.11 4.19
C THR A 80 9.54 -7.19 3.02
N VAL A 81 9.02 -5.96 3.08
CA VAL A 81 9.23 -4.92 2.06
C VAL A 81 9.85 -3.71 2.73
N GLU A 82 11.04 -3.33 2.28
CA GLU A 82 11.66 -2.06 2.63
C GLU A 82 11.29 -1.01 1.58
N LEU A 83 10.77 0.13 2.06
CA LEU A 83 10.48 1.32 1.26
C LEU A 83 11.48 2.42 1.67
N LYS A 84 12.14 3.03 0.69
CA LYS A 84 13.01 4.19 0.92
C LYS A 84 12.55 5.40 0.13
N PHE A 85 12.35 6.52 0.82
CA PHE A 85 11.94 7.79 0.25
C PHE A 85 12.57 8.95 1.03
N TRP A 86 13.29 9.86 0.36
CA TRP A 86 13.97 11.02 0.99
C TRP A 86 14.82 10.68 2.22
N GLY A 87 15.58 9.59 2.17
CA GLY A 87 16.44 9.13 3.27
C GLY A 87 15.70 8.44 4.43
N ILE A 88 14.36 8.44 4.44
CA ILE A 88 13.54 7.70 5.39
C ILE A 88 13.42 6.24 4.92
N ARG A 89 13.61 5.31 5.86
CA ARG A 89 13.41 3.88 5.65
C ARG A 89 12.20 3.41 6.42
N SER A 90 11.34 2.70 5.71
CA SER A 90 10.08 2.16 6.20
C SER A 90 10.04 0.67 5.91
N TYR A 91 9.49 -0.13 6.82
CA TYR A 91 9.34 -1.57 6.64
C TYR A 91 7.87 -1.95 6.72
N CYS A 92 7.44 -2.77 5.78
CA CYS A 92 6.12 -3.34 5.70
C CYS A 92 6.22 -4.85 5.58
N ARG A 93 5.11 -5.55 5.86
CA ARG A 93 4.95 -6.97 5.60
C ARG A 93 3.77 -7.19 4.67
N ILE A 94 3.99 -7.95 3.60
CA ILE A 94 2.94 -8.45 2.71
C ILE A 94 2.06 -9.40 3.51
N LEU A 95 0.78 -9.07 3.58
CA LEU A 95 -0.26 -9.85 4.27
C LEU A 95 -1.10 -10.63 3.26
N LYS A 96 -1.28 -10.08 2.06
CA LYS A 96 -1.97 -10.74 0.96
C LYS A 96 -1.30 -10.40 -0.36
N SER A 97 -1.14 -11.43 -1.20
CA SER A 97 -0.68 -11.32 -2.58
C SER A 97 -1.51 -12.30 -3.40
N HIS A 98 -2.31 -11.78 -4.32
CA HIS A 98 -3.18 -12.58 -5.16
C HIS A 98 -3.26 -11.99 -6.58
N GLN A 99 -3.07 -12.84 -7.58
CA GLN A 99 -3.24 -12.50 -8.99
C GLN A 99 -4.23 -13.49 -9.60
N GLY A 100 -5.44 -13.02 -9.91
CA GLY A 100 -6.47 -13.78 -10.61
C GLY A 100 -6.73 -13.21 -12.01
N LEU A 101 -7.64 -13.85 -12.74
CA LEU A 101 -7.93 -13.50 -14.14
C LEU A 101 -8.53 -12.10 -14.35
N ARG A 102 -9.25 -11.58 -13.35
CA ARG A 102 -9.98 -10.28 -13.47
C ARG A 102 -9.82 -9.40 -12.23
N ARG A 103 -9.03 -9.85 -11.26
CA ARG A 103 -8.78 -9.18 -9.99
C ARG A 103 -7.39 -9.55 -9.50
N ALA A 104 -6.60 -8.54 -9.14
CA ALA A 104 -5.34 -8.73 -8.45
C ALA A 104 -5.29 -7.82 -7.23
N VAL A 105 -4.71 -8.33 -6.14
CA VAL A 105 -4.70 -7.65 -4.84
C VAL A 105 -3.34 -7.83 -4.17
N LEU A 106 -2.76 -6.72 -3.73
CA LEU A 106 -1.59 -6.68 -2.86
C LEU A 106 -1.96 -5.91 -1.59
N ILE A 107 -1.72 -6.50 -0.42
CA ILE A 107 -1.95 -5.86 0.87
C ILE A 107 -0.68 -5.96 1.68
N TYR A 108 -0.24 -4.84 2.25
CA TYR A 108 0.81 -4.84 3.25
C TYR A 108 0.45 -4.04 4.49
N GLY A 109 1.00 -4.47 5.62
CA GLY A 109 0.92 -3.77 6.89
C GLY A 109 2.28 -3.22 7.30
N THR A 110 2.27 -2.04 7.91
CA THR A 110 3.48 -1.40 8.46
C THR A 110 4.06 -2.19 9.66
N LEU A 111 5.38 -2.33 9.72
CA LEU A 111 6.12 -2.92 10.84
C LEU A 111 6.52 -1.87 11.88
N GLU A 112 7.02 -2.31 13.04
CA GLU A 112 7.56 -1.40 14.04
C GLU A 112 8.64 -0.48 13.48
N LYS A 113 8.72 0.75 14.03
CA LYS A 113 9.61 1.85 13.58
C LYS A 113 9.21 2.52 12.26
N HIS A 114 8.14 2.07 11.61
CA HIS A 114 7.52 2.84 10.54
C HIS A 114 6.95 4.16 11.10
N VAL A 115 7.06 5.25 10.32
CA VAL A 115 6.60 6.59 10.75
C VAL A 115 5.07 6.67 10.88
N GLU A 116 4.39 5.88 10.07
CA GLU A 116 2.94 5.63 10.12
C GLU A 116 2.66 4.22 10.65
N ARG A 117 1.47 4.02 11.20
CA ARG A 117 0.94 2.72 11.61
C ARG A 117 -0.31 2.46 10.81
N GLY A 118 -0.49 1.28 10.25
CA GLY A 118 -1.61 0.99 9.36
C GLY A 118 -1.34 -0.06 8.30
N GLU A 119 -2.33 -0.23 7.42
CA GLU A 119 -2.38 -1.19 6.33
C GLU A 119 -2.85 -0.49 5.05
N GLU A 120 -2.29 -0.93 3.92
CA GLU A 120 -2.64 -0.42 2.60
C GLU A 120 -2.90 -1.59 1.65
N ALA A 121 -4.02 -1.51 0.94
CA ALA A 121 -4.44 -2.44 -0.09
C ALA A 121 -4.44 -1.77 -1.46
N PHE A 122 -3.90 -2.49 -2.43
CA PHE A 122 -3.87 -2.15 -3.84
C PHE A 122 -4.68 -3.20 -4.58
N GLU A 123 -5.76 -2.79 -5.24
CA GLU A 123 -6.56 -3.66 -6.08
C GLU A 123 -6.52 -3.16 -7.53
N ILE A 124 -6.41 -4.12 -8.45
CA ILE A 124 -6.70 -3.91 -9.87
C ILE A 124 -7.86 -4.84 -10.20
N ARG A 125 -8.91 -4.30 -10.81
CA ARG A 125 -10.11 -5.05 -11.20
C ARG A 125 -10.49 -4.74 -12.64
N MET A 126 -10.85 -5.77 -13.40
CA MET A 126 -11.43 -5.65 -14.74
C MET A 126 -12.92 -6.01 -14.71
N ALA A 127 -13.79 -5.05 -15.02
CA ALA A 127 -15.24 -5.23 -15.12
C ALA A 127 -15.65 -5.93 -16.43
N ASP A 128 -16.86 -6.50 -16.49
CA ASP A 128 -17.30 -7.33 -17.63
C ASP A 128 -17.32 -6.58 -18.97
N ASN A 129 -17.51 -5.26 -18.92
CA ASN A 129 -17.37 -4.35 -20.07
C ASN A 129 -15.91 -4.06 -20.48
N GLY A 130 -14.94 -4.73 -19.86
CA GLY A 130 -13.51 -4.58 -20.09
C GLY A 130 -12.85 -3.44 -19.31
N GLN A 131 -13.58 -2.59 -18.57
CA GLN A 131 -12.97 -1.46 -17.87
C GLN A 131 -12.02 -1.93 -16.76
N VAL A 132 -10.78 -1.45 -16.80
CA VAL A 132 -9.74 -1.74 -15.79
C VAL A 132 -9.63 -0.56 -14.83
N THR A 133 -9.80 -0.82 -13.53
CA THR A 133 -9.74 0.19 -12.47
C THR A 133 -8.73 -0.22 -11.41
N ALA A 134 -7.86 0.71 -11.04
CA ALA A 134 -7.05 0.62 -9.82
C ALA A 134 -7.82 1.24 -8.64
N HIS A 135 -7.76 0.59 -7.49
CA HIS A 135 -8.34 1.05 -6.23
C HIS A 135 -7.31 0.89 -5.13
N ILE A 136 -6.88 1.99 -4.53
CA ILE A 136 -5.99 1.99 -3.37
C ILE A 136 -6.77 2.47 -2.15
N VAL A 137 -6.79 1.64 -1.11
CA VAL A 137 -7.35 1.99 0.19
C VAL A 137 -6.31 1.80 1.27
N ALA A 138 -6.32 2.68 2.25
CA ALA A 138 -5.47 2.55 3.42
C ALA A 138 -6.18 3.06 4.66
N PHE A 139 -5.87 2.45 5.80
CA PHE A 139 -6.08 3.06 7.10
C PHE A 139 -4.73 3.34 7.75
N SER A 140 -4.55 4.55 8.31
CA SER A 140 -3.30 4.89 8.99
C SER A 140 -3.47 5.81 10.19
N LYS A 141 -2.45 5.83 11.06
CA LYS A 141 -2.22 6.83 12.10
C LYS A 141 -0.72 7.14 12.21
N PRO A 142 -0.33 8.37 12.55
CA PRO A 142 1.05 8.68 12.88
C PRO A 142 1.56 7.85 14.06
N ALA A 143 2.79 7.32 13.96
CA ALA A 143 3.39 6.49 15.00
C ALA A 143 3.83 7.29 16.25
N LYS A 144 4.10 8.60 16.11
CA LYS A 144 4.57 9.47 17.19
C LYS A 144 3.73 10.74 17.34
N TRP A 145 3.68 11.25 18.56
CA TRP A 145 2.95 12.48 18.90
C TRP A 145 3.53 13.75 18.27
N TRP A 146 4.85 13.83 18.05
CA TRP A 146 5.46 14.96 17.33
C TRP A 146 5.09 15.02 15.85
N ALA A 147 4.74 13.88 15.23
CA ALA A 147 4.18 13.88 13.87
C ALA A 147 2.79 14.55 13.82
N LYS A 148 2.08 14.65 14.96
CA LYS A 148 0.84 15.43 15.08
C LYS A 148 1.07 16.94 15.05
N LEU A 149 2.30 17.45 15.27
CA LEU A 149 2.62 18.88 15.10
C LEU A 149 2.94 19.25 13.65
N ALA A 150 3.27 18.27 12.79
CA ALA A 150 3.50 18.46 11.35
C ALA A 150 2.26 18.11 10.47
N ASN A 151 1.08 17.97 11.07
CA ASN A 151 0.01 17.10 10.58
C ASN A 151 -0.74 17.47 9.27
N PRO A 152 -0.73 18.71 8.73
CA PRO A 152 -1.31 18.95 7.40
C PRO A 152 -0.41 18.47 6.25
N THR A 153 0.90 18.66 6.39
CA THR A 153 1.85 18.42 5.28
C THR A 153 2.09 16.93 5.08
N VAL A 154 2.18 16.15 6.16
CA VAL A 154 2.38 14.70 6.09
C VAL A 154 1.21 14.01 5.39
N ARG A 155 -0.03 14.38 5.73
CA ARG A 155 -1.23 13.81 5.10
C ARG A 155 -1.28 14.12 3.61
N TRP A 156 -0.93 15.34 3.23
CA TRP A 156 -0.91 15.74 1.82
C TRP A 156 0.17 15.00 1.02
N VAL A 157 1.35 14.79 1.61
CA VAL A 157 2.41 13.97 1.00
C VAL A 157 1.94 12.53 0.81
N GLN A 158 1.28 11.93 1.80
CA GLN A 158 0.73 10.57 1.68
C GLN A 158 -0.27 10.47 0.52
N LEU A 159 -1.23 11.42 0.43
CA LEU A 159 -2.20 11.44 -0.68
C LEU A 159 -1.51 11.59 -2.04
N ARG A 160 -0.54 12.49 -2.14
CA ARG A 160 0.25 12.69 -3.36
C ARG A 160 1.02 11.44 -3.78
N ILE A 161 1.57 10.69 -2.82
CA ILE A 161 2.23 9.41 -3.07
C ILE A 161 1.23 8.37 -3.57
N THR A 162 0.05 8.26 -2.94
CA THR A 162 -1.02 7.36 -3.41
C THR A 162 -1.46 7.70 -4.84
N ASP A 163 -1.63 8.98 -5.15
CA ASP A 163 -1.98 9.42 -6.51
C ASP A 163 -0.86 9.06 -7.52
N LYS A 164 0.41 9.20 -7.12
CA LYS A 164 1.57 8.78 -7.93
C LYS A 164 1.61 7.26 -8.15
N TYR A 165 1.22 6.45 -7.16
CA TYR A 165 1.09 5.02 -7.37
C TYR A 165 0.03 4.71 -8.43
N LEU A 166 -1.13 5.38 -8.38
CA LEU A 166 -2.18 5.20 -9.39
C LEU A 166 -1.68 5.58 -10.80
N GLU A 167 -0.95 6.69 -10.93
CA GLU A 167 -0.32 7.08 -12.19
C GLU A 167 0.69 6.02 -12.69
N GLY A 168 1.50 5.47 -11.77
CA GLY A 168 2.46 4.41 -12.08
C GLY A 168 1.82 3.09 -12.54
N LEU A 169 0.58 2.81 -12.13
CA LEU A 169 -0.18 1.63 -12.59
C LEU A 169 -0.70 1.75 -14.02
N LYS A 170 -0.75 2.98 -14.58
CA LYS A 170 -1.21 3.22 -15.96
C LYS A 170 -0.10 3.02 -17.00
N SER A 171 1.15 3.09 -16.58
CA SER A 171 2.34 3.21 -17.45
C SER A 171 2.76 1.90 -18.11
#